data_AF-A0A939USS8-F1
#
_entry.id   AF-A0A939USS8-F1
#
_cell.length_a   1.000
_cell.length_b   1.000
_cell.length_c   1.000
_cell.angle_alpha   90.00
_cell.angle_beta   90.00
_cell.angle_gamma   90.00
#
_symmetry.space_group_name_H-M   'P 1'
#
loop_
_entity.id
_entity.type
_entity.pdbx_description
1 polymer ?
#
loop_
_entity_poly.entity_id
_entity_poly.type
_entity_poly.pdbx_seq_one_letter_code
_entity_poly.pdbx_strand_id
1 'polypeptide(L)'
;MKRALTFILIILLLCPAAGCKRPPGGGSALTEAPGMTAEPTPSPTPSPTPDPKALEALAAAKEHGLSDEDLRGEYELFLRFTETVEGDPELGGYRELVYRIFPVIADHTEYLDPEYFFGRLANLSFSESELEAGFWGKYIYEPNTVLIRSDVEEDERWQLSAVVFHELMHFVDSSMSGEESAQYLLDGARLMGGDFLSLPMEDRLRTLILYNADAVVEGGSELYTAKYFSSGVRSYFKACSVLTGVEYIFGTEKLDELFFSPDSNAVLAELLLGAGYSEDRYYAAVASLNWFTTPRTSYMPDDLIAPEDILIDLYEHELGSGWKQDPRFIYILKSLSDVAWPDHERSEHSDFLKDIEFNTREQYADFLSKLYSDLPFMPDPMFDPPFPVIIDGRFSICVYADWTDSDTDSAVRGTIAAEYDIENDEPIGYLITDLDAIYNVYPVLHGS
;
A
#
# COMPACT_ATOMS: atom_id res chain seq x y z
N MET A 1 17.02 -15.23 41.56
CA MET A 1 17.48 -14.13 42.46
C MET A 1 16.71 -12.88 42.06
N LYS A 2 15.75 -12.48 42.90
CA LYS A 2 15.64 -11.13 43.51
C LYS A 2 15.71 -10.00 42.48
N ARG A 3 14.61 -9.36 42.09
CA ARG A 3 13.68 -8.46 42.82
C ARG A 3 13.71 -7.17 41.97
N ALA A 4 12.65 -6.39 41.72
CA ALA A 4 11.28 -6.38 42.21
C ALA A 4 10.59 -5.12 41.65
N LEU A 5 9.28 -5.24 41.39
CA LEU A 5 8.18 -4.33 41.75
C LEU A 5 8.14 -2.91 41.12
N THR A 6 7.02 -2.30 40.73
CA THR A 6 5.56 -2.53 40.96
C THR A 6 4.80 -1.45 40.16
N PHE A 7 3.78 -1.75 39.32
CA PHE A 7 2.32 -1.81 39.61
C PHE A 7 1.76 -0.50 40.24
N ILE A 8 0.67 0.13 39.76
CA ILE A 8 -0.79 -0.16 39.88
C ILE A 8 -1.49 1.02 39.14
N LEU A 9 -2.43 0.93 38.17
CA LEU A 9 -3.78 0.34 38.04
C LEU A 9 -4.92 0.95 38.90
N ILE A 10 -5.69 1.86 38.28
CA ILE A 10 -7.17 2.06 38.28
C ILE A 10 -7.91 2.31 39.62
N ILE A 11 -8.88 3.25 39.61
CA ILE A 11 -10.30 3.02 39.94
C ILE A 11 -11.15 4.32 39.77
N LEU A 12 -12.24 4.18 39.01
CA LEU A 12 -13.45 5.02 38.91
C LEU A 12 -14.13 5.26 40.27
N LEU A 13 -14.94 6.31 40.41
CA LEU A 13 -16.35 6.20 40.88
C LEU A 13 -17.08 7.55 40.96
N LEU A 14 -18.16 7.62 40.17
CA LEU A 14 -19.54 8.08 40.44
C LEU A 14 -19.82 9.24 41.42
N CYS A 15 -20.57 10.20 40.88
CA CYS A 15 -21.29 11.26 41.56
C CYS A 15 -22.77 10.85 41.80
N PRO A 16 -23.40 11.24 42.92
CA PRO A 16 -24.86 11.41 42.89
C PRO A 16 -25.40 12.67 43.57
N ALA A 17 -26.58 13.06 43.06
CA ALA A 17 -27.73 13.68 43.72
C ALA A 17 -27.80 15.22 43.88
N ALA A 18 -28.77 15.78 43.15
CA ALA A 18 -29.44 17.04 43.43
C ALA A 18 -30.73 16.81 44.25
N GLY A 19 -31.08 17.73 45.16
CA GLY A 19 -32.39 17.73 45.82
C GLY A 19 -32.59 18.68 47.01
N CYS A 20 -33.13 19.88 46.73
CA CYS A 20 -34.15 20.64 47.49
C CYS A 20 -33.94 21.13 48.96
N LYS A 21 -34.00 22.47 49.14
CA LYS A 21 -34.90 23.31 50.00
C LYS A 21 -34.22 24.50 50.72
N ARG A 22 -34.78 25.70 50.48
CA ARG A 22 -34.73 26.97 51.28
C ARG A 22 -35.68 26.88 52.51
N PRO A 23 -35.83 27.88 53.45
CA PRO A 23 -35.27 29.26 53.64
C PRO A 23 -34.94 29.55 55.16
N PRO A 24 -35.06 30.77 55.79
CA PRO A 24 -34.77 32.19 55.42
C PRO A 24 -33.91 32.99 56.46
N GLY A 25 -33.56 34.23 56.11
CA GLY A 25 -33.19 35.34 57.03
C GLY A 25 -31.68 35.54 57.17
N GLY A 26 -31.08 36.72 57.11
CA GLY A 26 -31.51 38.12 57.22
C GLY A 26 -30.35 38.85 57.91
N GLY A 27 -30.02 40.08 57.50
CA GLY A 27 -29.14 40.96 58.28
C GLY A 27 -27.85 41.43 57.59
N SER A 28 -27.85 42.74 57.32
CA SER A 28 -26.73 43.58 56.93
C SER A 28 -25.67 43.70 58.04
N ALA A 29 -24.38 43.73 57.69
CA ALA A 29 -23.39 44.65 58.27
C ALA A 29 -22.07 44.62 57.50
N LEU A 30 -21.63 45.81 57.10
CA LEU A 30 -20.30 46.16 56.61
C LEU A 30 -19.22 45.84 57.67
N THR A 31 -18.10 45.27 57.24
CA THR A 31 -16.80 45.52 57.88
C THR A 31 -15.67 45.27 56.87
N GLU A 32 -14.86 46.30 56.65
CA GLU A 32 -13.63 46.30 55.86
C GLU A 32 -12.57 45.37 56.49
N ALA A 33 -11.82 44.67 55.64
CA ALA A 33 -10.54 44.04 55.98
C ALA A 33 -9.67 43.87 54.71
N PRO A 34 -8.34 43.81 54.84
CA PRO A 34 -7.42 44.51 53.94
C PRO A 34 -6.70 43.61 52.92
N GLY A 35 -6.28 44.23 51.81
CA GLY A 35 -5.07 43.86 51.05
C GLY A 35 -5.11 42.55 50.26
N MET A 36 -5.77 42.55 49.09
CA MET A 36 -5.48 41.55 48.06
C MET A 36 -4.21 41.96 47.31
N THR A 37 -3.12 41.24 47.54
CA THR A 37 -1.99 41.17 46.62
C THR A 37 -2.48 40.52 45.32
N ALA A 38 -2.30 41.22 44.20
CA ALA A 38 -2.63 40.70 42.88
C ALA A 38 -1.82 39.43 42.58
N GLU A 39 -2.50 38.35 42.23
CA GLU A 39 -1.87 37.19 41.59
C GLU A 39 -1.26 37.63 40.25
N PRO A 40 0.00 37.26 39.95
CA PRO A 40 0.58 37.51 38.65
C PRO A 40 -0.16 36.68 37.60
N THR A 41 -0.75 37.36 36.62
CA THR A 41 -1.30 36.75 35.41
C THR A 41 -0.25 35.81 34.79
N PRO A 42 -0.61 34.55 34.45
CA PRO A 42 0.33 33.67 33.75
C PRO A 42 0.74 34.34 32.44
N SER A 43 2.04 34.55 32.30
CA SER A 43 2.63 35.07 31.06
C SER A 43 2.31 34.07 29.95
N PRO A 44 1.81 34.51 28.78
CA PRO A 44 1.56 33.61 27.67
C PRO A 44 2.88 32.90 27.33
N THR A 45 2.85 31.57 27.37
CA THR A 45 3.94 30.75 26.83
C THR A 45 4.16 31.20 25.38
N PRO A 46 5.36 31.65 24.99
CA PRO A 46 5.60 32.00 23.60
C PRO A 46 5.31 30.76 22.75
N SER A 47 4.39 30.88 21.79
CA SER A 47 4.23 29.87 20.76
C SER A 47 5.59 29.64 20.10
N PRO A 48 6.03 28.38 19.93
CA PRO A 48 7.29 28.10 19.25
C PRO A 48 7.28 28.80 17.89
N THR A 49 8.36 29.52 17.60
CA THR A 49 8.56 30.08 16.26
C THR A 49 8.69 28.90 15.31
N PRO A 50 7.93 28.84 14.20
CA PRO A 50 8.01 27.73 13.27
C PRO A 50 9.44 27.57 12.77
N ASP A 51 9.91 26.33 12.66
CA ASP A 51 11.22 26.02 12.10
C ASP A 51 11.33 26.61 10.68
N PRO A 52 12.34 27.46 10.38
CA PRO A 52 12.53 28.01 9.05
C PRO A 52 12.58 26.96 7.94
N LYS A 53 13.17 25.78 8.20
CA LYS A 53 13.23 24.69 7.22
C LYS A 53 11.87 24.05 6.99
N ALA A 54 11.06 23.91 8.04
CA ALA A 54 9.68 23.42 7.88
C ALA A 54 8.86 24.39 7.03
N LEU A 55 9.00 25.71 7.24
CA LEU A 55 8.31 26.71 6.43
C LEU A 55 8.75 26.68 4.95
N GLU A 56 10.04 26.46 4.70
CA GLU A 56 10.60 26.33 3.35
C GLU A 56 10.09 25.05 2.66
N ALA A 57 10.14 23.91 3.34
CA ALA A 57 9.65 22.63 2.84
C ALA A 57 8.14 22.69 2.52
N LEU A 58 7.34 23.29 3.40
CA LEU A 58 5.91 23.46 3.17
C LEU A 58 5.59 24.40 2.01
N ALA A 59 6.42 25.41 1.76
CA ALA A 59 6.26 26.27 0.59
C ALA A 59 6.55 25.49 -0.69
N ALA A 60 7.66 24.73 -0.73
CA ALA A 60 8.02 23.89 -1.87
C ALA A 60 7.00 22.76 -2.11
N ALA A 61 6.54 22.08 -1.06
CA ALA A 61 5.56 20.99 -1.16
C ALA A 61 4.27 21.46 -1.82
N LYS A 62 3.81 22.65 -1.45
CA LYS A 62 2.61 23.26 -2.02
C LYS A 62 2.74 23.56 -3.53
N GLU A 63 3.95 23.85 -4.02
CA GLU A 63 4.18 24.07 -5.46
C GLU A 63 3.94 22.80 -6.28
N HIS A 64 4.12 21.62 -5.68
CA HIS A 64 3.92 20.30 -6.30
C HIS A 64 2.65 19.59 -5.81
N GLY A 65 1.72 20.33 -5.17
CA GLY A 65 0.44 19.79 -4.72
C GLY A 65 0.50 18.87 -3.50
N LEU A 66 1.61 18.88 -2.75
CA LEU A 66 1.78 18.13 -1.49
C LEU A 66 1.42 19.00 -0.28
N SER A 67 0.98 18.34 0.79
CA SER A 67 0.57 18.93 2.07
C SER A 67 1.61 18.68 3.18
N ASP A 68 1.38 19.26 4.36
CA ASP A 68 2.20 18.97 5.56
C ASP A 68 2.12 17.49 5.97
N GLU A 69 0.94 16.90 5.81
CA GLU A 69 0.70 15.48 6.10
C GLU A 69 1.58 14.61 5.21
N ASP A 70 1.63 14.89 3.90
CA ASP A 70 2.47 14.18 2.92
C ASP A 70 3.96 14.19 3.24
N LEU A 71 4.42 15.19 4.00
CA LEU A 71 5.82 15.28 4.39
C LEU A 71 6.16 14.44 5.63
N ARG A 72 5.17 14.02 6.42
CA ARG A 72 5.33 13.24 7.67
C ARG A 72 6.33 13.86 8.68
N GLY A 73 6.58 15.17 8.59
CA GLY A 73 7.59 15.87 9.37
C GLY A 73 9.03 15.80 8.84
N GLU A 74 9.26 15.11 7.72
CA GLU A 74 10.55 14.91 7.06
C GLU A 74 10.96 16.11 6.18
N TYR A 75 10.90 17.32 6.75
CA TYR A 75 11.09 18.57 6.02
C TYR A 75 12.49 18.72 5.40
N GLU A 76 13.54 18.30 6.11
CA GLU A 76 14.91 18.40 5.57
C GLU A 76 15.14 17.41 4.43
N LEU A 77 14.57 16.21 4.56
CA LEU A 77 14.62 15.18 3.52
C LEU A 77 13.88 15.66 2.28
N PHE A 78 12.71 16.28 2.46
CA PHE A 78 11.93 16.86 1.35
C PHE A 78 12.71 17.95 0.61
N LEU A 79 13.36 18.87 1.31
CA LEU A 79 14.16 19.92 0.67
C LEU A 79 15.30 19.32 -0.19
N ARG A 80 15.99 18.30 0.32
CA ARG A 80 17.01 17.58 -0.45
C ARG A 80 16.43 16.84 -1.65
N PHE A 81 15.22 16.27 -1.50
CA PHE A 81 14.47 15.66 -2.58
C PHE A 81 14.13 16.66 -3.69
N THR A 82 13.56 17.81 -3.33
CA THR A 82 13.32 18.93 -4.24
C THR A 82 14.59 19.37 -4.96
N GLU A 83 15.69 19.62 -4.23
CA GLU A 83 16.96 20.02 -4.83
C GLU A 83 17.49 19.01 -5.85
N THR A 84 17.31 17.71 -5.59
CA THR A 84 17.76 16.63 -6.47
C THR A 84 16.89 16.55 -7.72
N VAL A 85 15.56 16.58 -7.56
CA VAL A 85 14.57 16.50 -8.64
C VAL A 85 14.61 17.71 -9.57
N GLU A 86 14.81 18.92 -9.03
CA GLU A 86 14.99 20.14 -9.85
C GLU A 86 16.35 20.19 -10.55
N GLY A 87 17.36 19.53 -9.98
CA GLY A 87 18.70 19.42 -10.53
C GLY A 87 18.82 18.49 -11.73
N ASP A 88 17.83 17.58 -11.93
CA ASP A 88 17.87 16.56 -12.96
C ASP A 88 17.02 16.93 -14.20
N PRO A 89 17.67 17.23 -15.34
CA PRO A 89 16.95 17.51 -16.59
C PRO A 89 16.37 16.25 -17.25
N GLU A 90 16.85 15.05 -16.93
CA GLU A 90 16.44 13.78 -17.59
C GLU A 90 15.07 13.28 -17.13
N LEU A 91 14.56 13.79 -16.00
CA LEU A 91 13.17 13.55 -15.56
C LEU A 91 12.15 14.16 -16.53
N GLY A 92 12.55 15.19 -17.28
CA GLY A 92 11.70 15.81 -18.30
C GLY A 92 10.33 16.19 -17.75
N GLY A 93 9.27 15.69 -18.40
CA GLY A 93 7.90 15.93 -17.96
C GLY A 93 7.44 15.08 -16.77
N TYR A 94 8.14 14.00 -16.43
CA TYR A 94 7.75 13.10 -15.36
C TYR A 94 8.02 13.65 -13.95
N ARG A 95 8.63 14.83 -13.86
CA ARG A 95 9.02 15.48 -12.60
C ARG A 95 7.90 15.51 -11.55
N GLU A 96 6.69 15.90 -11.95
CA GLU A 96 5.55 16.00 -11.03
C GLU A 96 5.10 14.63 -10.48
N LEU A 97 5.30 13.55 -11.26
CA LEU A 97 5.02 12.20 -10.78
C LEU A 97 6.10 11.73 -9.80
N VAL A 98 7.36 12.14 -10.02
CA VAL A 98 8.46 11.88 -9.08
C VAL A 98 8.25 12.61 -7.75
N TYR A 99 7.71 13.84 -7.73
CA TYR A 99 7.35 14.48 -6.46
C TYR A 99 6.33 13.70 -5.64
N ARG A 100 5.37 13.07 -6.32
CA ARG A 100 4.29 12.34 -5.66
C ARG A 100 4.74 11.09 -4.94
N ILE A 101 5.93 10.53 -5.22
CA ILE A 101 6.44 9.38 -4.45
C ILE A 101 7.04 9.73 -3.09
N PHE A 102 7.20 11.02 -2.77
CA PHE A 102 7.80 11.44 -1.50
C PHE A 102 7.09 10.89 -0.24
N PRO A 103 5.75 10.84 -0.14
CA PRO A 103 5.08 10.30 1.04
C PRO A 103 5.47 8.86 1.35
N VAL A 104 5.70 8.03 0.32
CA VAL A 104 6.18 6.65 0.49
C VAL A 104 7.55 6.66 1.16
N ILE A 105 8.47 7.51 0.68
CA ILE A 105 9.82 7.63 1.25
C ILE A 105 9.76 8.13 2.69
N ALA A 106 8.88 9.09 2.97
CA ALA A 106 8.70 9.69 4.28
C ALA A 106 8.09 8.72 5.31
N ASP A 107 7.21 7.83 4.87
CA ASP A 107 6.62 6.78 5.72
C ASP A 107 7.58 5.62 6.00
N HIS A 108 8.62 5.42 5.19
CA HIS A 108 9.52 4.26 5.25
C HIS A 108 11.00 4.65 5.46
N THR A 109 11.27 5.77 6.14
CA THR A 109 12.63 6.31 6.34
C THR A 109 13.59 5.35 7.05
N GLU A 110 13.09 4.37 7.81
CA GLU A 110 13.90 3.35 8.45
C GLU A 110 14.64 2.42 7.47
N TYR A 111 14.15 2.30 6.23
CA TYR A 111 14.80 1.55 5.15
C TYR A 111 15.71 2.43 4.28
N LEU A 112 15.76 3.75 4.52
CA LEU A 112 16.44 4.71 3.65
C LEU A 112 17.94 4.82 3.99
N ASP A 113 18.81 4.48 3.03
CA ASP A 113 20.16 5.05 2.88
C ASP A 113 20.05 6.32 2.03
N PRO A 114 20.15 7.52 2.65
CA PRO A 114 19.94 8.76 1.92
C PRO A 114 20.99 8.98 0.82
N GLU A 115 22.25 8.62 1.04
CA GLU A 115 23.29 8.90 0.06
C GLU A 115 23.15 8.04 -1.18
N TYR A 116 22.79 6.76 -0.99
CA TYR A 116 22.49 5.86 -2.10
C TYR A 116 21.23 6.30 -2.84
N PHE A 117 20.12 6.52 -2.12
CA PHE A 117 18.85 6.93 -2.71
C PHE A 117 18.98 8.21 -3.54
N PHE A 118 19.58 9.26 -2.99
CA PHE A 118 19.76 10.52 -3.73
C PHE A 118 20.75 10.39 -4.89
N GLY A 119 21.72 9.47 -4.80
CA GLY A 119 22.58 9.13 -5.93
C GLY A 119 21.82 8.46 -7.09
N ARG A 120 20.87 7.57 -6.78
CA ARG A 120 19.97 6.94 -7.75
C ARG A 120 18.97 7.96 -8.31
N LEU A 121 18.35 8.76 -7.46
CA LEU A 121 17.38 9.79 -7.87
C LEU A 121 17.98 10.82 -8.82
N ALA A 122 19.22 11.25 -8.57
CA ALA A 122 19.92 12.23 -9.42
C ALA A 122 20.30 11.71 -10.83
N ASN A 123 20.09 10.42 -11.10
CA ASN A 123 20.34 9.79 -12.40
C ASN A 123 19.14 8.96 -12.87
N LEU A 124 17.94 9.21 -12.30
CA LEU A 124 16.71 8.55 -12.75
C LEU A 124 16.31 9.15 -14.09
N SER A 125 16.01 8.30 -15.06
CA SER A 125 15.63 8.75 -16.40
C SER A 125 14.34 8.08 -16.86
N PHE A 126 13.69 8.71 -17.81
CA PHE A 126 12.51 8.16 -18.48
C PHE A 126 12.78 7.99 -19.96
N SER A 127 12.26 6.92 -20.56
CA SER A 127 12.39 6.70 -22.00
C SER A 127 11.13 6.06 -22.57
N GLU A 128 10.79 6.52 -23.77
CA GLU A 128 9.63 6.07 -24.51
C GLU A 128 9.98 4.91 -25.45
N SER A 129 9.09 3.92 -25.56
CA SER A 129 9.25 2.75 -26.42
C SER A 129 7.96 2.39 -27.15
N GLU A 130 8.08 2.05 -28.44
CA GLU A 130 6.99 1.57 -29.31
C GLU A 130 7.08 0.05 -29.56
N LEU A 131 7.94 -0.66 -28.81
CA LEU A 131 8.36 -2.02 -29.18
C LEU A 131 7.32 -3.12 -28.89
N GLU A 132 6.38 -2.90 -27.97
CA GLU A 132 5.41 -3.92 -27.54
C GLU A 132 3.98 -3.37 -27.49
N ALA A 133 3.01 -4.20 -27.90
CA ALA A 133 1.58 -3.86 -27.90
C ALA A 133 0.93 -4.13 -26.53
N GLY A 134 0.06 -3.24 -26.08
CA GLY A 134 -0.61 -3.30 -24.77
C GLY A 134 -0.13 -2.20 -23.81
N PHE A 135 -0.76 -2.02 -22.65
CA PHE A 135 -0.28 -1.09 -21.62
C PHE A 135 0.85 -1.73 -20.83
N TRP A 136 2.03 -1.13 -20.85
CA TRP A 136 3.18 -1.64 -20.12
C TRP A 136 4.15 -0.51 -19.75
N GLY A 137 4.83 -0.72 -18.64
CA GLY A 137 6.03 0.00 -18.22
C GLY A 137 7.09 -1.03 -17.89
N LYS A 138 8.33 -0.55 -17.72
CA LYS A 138 9.38 -1.35 -17.13
C LYS A 138 10.43 -0.47 -16.49
N TYR A 139 10.64 -0.65 -15.20
CA TYR A 139 11.83 -0.15 -14.54
C TYR A 139 13.03 -1.02 -14.88
N ILE A 140 14.09 -0.39 -15.38
CA ILE A 140 15.37 -1.03 -15.65
C ILE A 140 16.37 -0.53 -14.61
N TYR A 141 16.70 -1.40 -13.66
CA TYR A 141 17.62 -1.10 -12.56
C TYR A 141 18.97 -0.53 -13.05
N GLU A 142 19.56 -1.11 -14.10
CA GLU A 142 20.73 -0.56 -14.80
C GLU A 142 20.39 -0.41 -16.28
N PRO A 143 20.14 0.83 -16.77
CA PRO A 143 20.82 2.06 -16.37
C PRO A 143 19.99 3.05 -15.51
N ASN A 144 19.09 2.56 -14.66
CA ASN A 144 18.18 3.38 -13.83
C ASN A 144 17.19 4.20 -14.68
N THR A 145 16.41 3.49 -15.49
CA THR A 145 15.46 4.09 -16.43
C THR A 145 14.08 3.47 -16.29
N VAL A 146 13.05 4.29 -16.22
CA VAL A 146 11.66 3.87 -16.40
C VAL A 146 11.33 3.92 -17.90
N LEU A 147 11.14 2.75 -18.50
CA LEU A 147 10.64 2.62 -19.87
C LEU A 147 9.13 2.63 -19.88
N ILE A 148 8.57 3.44 -20.78
CA ILE A 148 7.13 3.64 -20.87
C ILE A 148 6.71 3.53 -22.33
N ARG A 149 5.54 2.93 -22.58
CA ARG A 149 4.94 2.95 -23.90
C ARG A 149 4.49 4.35 -24.31
N SER A 150 4.86 4.80 -25.51
CA SER A 150 4.51 6.13 -26.02
C SER A 150 3.29 6.21 -26.94
N ASP A 151 2.88 5.08 -27.54
CA ASP A 151 1.76 5.00 -28.49
C ASP A 151 0.43 4.62 -27.80
N VAL A 152 0.03 5.44 -26.83
CA VAL A 152 -1.24 5.31 -26.11
C VAL A 152 -2.29 6.23 -26.74
N GLU A 153 -3.49 5.69 -27.04
CA GLU A 153 -4.65 6.45 -27.52
C GLU A 153 -5.06 7.50 -26.46
N GLU A 154 -5.55 8.67 -26.89
CA GLU A 154 -5.79 9.82 -26.00
C GLU A 154 -6.77 9.50 -24.85
N ASP A 155 -7.79 8.68 -25.10
CA ASP A 155 -8.80 8.26 -24.14
C ASP A 155 -8.33 7.17 -23.16
N GLU A 156 -7.13 6.63 -23.37
CA GLU A 156 -6.48 5.64 -22.51
C GLU A 156 -5.24 6.18 -21.78
N ARG A 157 -4.85 7.44 -22.01
CA ARG A 157 -3.66 8.07 -21.40
C ARG A 157 -3.71 8.14 -19.88
N TRP A 158 -4.89 8.17 -19.28
CA TRP A 158 -5.05 8.10 -17.82
C TRP A 158 -4.39 6.85 -17.23
N GLN A 159 -4.32 5.75 -17.98
CA GLN A 159 -3.68 4.51 -17.52
C GLN A 159 -2.16 4.65 -17.38
N LEU A 160 -1.56 5.64 -18.04
CA LEU A 160 -0.12 5.78 -18.12
C LEU A 160 0.50 6.12 -16.78
N SER A 161 -0.05 7.07 -16.02
CA SER A 161 0.58 7.43 -14.74
C SER A 161 0.37 6.37 -13.66
N ALA A 162 -0.66 5.52 -13.74
CA ALA A 162 -0.74 4.33 -12.89
C ALA A 162 0.45 3.40 -13.16
N VAL A 163 0.77 3.17 -14.43
CA VAL A 163 1.96 2.41 -14.85
C VAL A 163 3.24 3.13 -14.37
N VAL A 164 3.34 4.45 -14.53
CA VAL A 164 4.51 5.19 -14.05
C VAL A 164 4.68 5.08 -12.54
N PHE A 165 3.60 5.18 -11.75
CA PHE A 165 3.70 5.00 -10.30
C PHE A 165 4.12 3.58 -9.94
N HIS A 166 3.59 2.57 -10.62
CA HIS A 166 4.06 1.19 -10.47
C HIS A 166 5.58 1.08 -10.71
N GLU A 167 6.08 1.61 -11.84
CA GLU A 167 7.52 1.58 -12.14
C GLU A 167 8.35 2.43 -11.18
N LEU A 168 7.80 3.53 -10.67
CA LEU A 168 8.43 4.34 -9.65
C LEU A 168 8.48 3.62 -8.30
N MET A 169 7.55 2.71 -7.99
CA MET A 169 7.66 1.87 -6.79
C MET A 169 8.80 0.87 -6.92
N HIS A 170 9.05 0.29 -8.11
CA HIS A 170 10.28 -0.47 -8.35
C HIS A 170 11.54 0.38 -8.15
N PHE A 171 11.52 1.65 -8.59
CA PHE A 171 12.61 2.58 -8.29
C PHE A 171 12.77 2.81 -6.78
N VAL A 172 11.70 3.08 -6.05
CA VAL A 172 11.75 3.30 -4.59
C VAL A 172 12.31 2.07 -3.90
N ASP A 173 11.70 0.90 -4.10
CA ASP A 173 12.15 -0.37 -3.54
C ASP A 173 13.65 -0.60 -3.76
N SER A 174 14.07 -0.59 -5.02
CA SER A 174 15.48 -0.81 -5.40
C SER A 174 16.46 0.26 -4.92
N SER A 175 15.98 1.43 -4.50
CA SER A 175 16.82 2.59 -4.15
C SER A 175 16.83 2.93 -2.67
N MET A 176 15.99 2.30 -1.84
CA MET A 176 15.89 2.64 -0.42
C MET A 176 17.11 2.18 0.37
N SER A 177 17.45 0.90 0.35
CA SER A 177 18.31 0.29 1.40
C SER A 177 19.82 0.42 1.21
N GLY A 178 20.30 0.93 0.07
CA GLY A 178 21.74 0.99 -0.23
C GLY A 178 22.37 -0.34 -0.67
N GLU A 179 21.62 -1.44 -0.59
CA GLU A 179 22.04 -2.78 -0.97
C GLU A 179 21.27 -3.23 -2.21
N GLU A 180 21.97 -3.81 -3.19
CA GLU A 180 21.33 -4.31 -4.41
C GLU A 180 20.53 -5.57 -4.07
N SER A 181 19.23 -5.58 -4.38
CA SER A 181 18.44 -6.79 -4.16
C SER A 181 18.93 -7.93 -5.05
N ALA A 182 18.79 -9.18 -4.57
CA ALA A 182 19.16 -10.36 -5.35
C ALA A 182 18.41 -10.42 -6.70
N GLN A 183 17.19 -9.89 -6.75
CA GLN A 183 16.39 -9.74 -7.96
C GLN A 183 17.05 -8.76 -8.94
N TYR A 184 17.41 -7.56 -8.48
CA TYR A 184 18.02 -6.54 -9.32
C TYR A 184 19.47 -6.87 -9.72
N LEU A 185 20.17 -7.68 -8.91
CA LEU A 185 21.43 -8.30 -9.32
C LEU A 185 21.25 -9.21 -10.53
N LEU A 186 20.14 -9.96 -10.63
CA LEU A 186 19.87 -10.83 -11.80
C LEU A 186 19.46 -10.02 -13.03
N ASP A 187 18.70 -8.95 -12.85
CA ASP A 187 18.31 -8.03 -13.94
C ASP A 187 19.49 -7.18 -14.45
N GLY A 188 20.34 -6.69 -13.55
CA GLY A 188 21.53 -5.90 -13.86
C GLY A 188 22.73 -6.74 -14.31
N ALA A 189 22.87 -7.97 -13.82
CA ALA A 189 23.90 -8.90 -14.29
C ALA A 189 23.49 -9.54 -15.60
N ARG A 190 23.74 -8.83 -16.73
CA ARG A 190 23.87 -9.38 -18.10
C ARG A 190 23.35 -10.82 -18.23
N LEU A 191 22.03 -11.04 -18.29
CA LEU A 191 21.42 -12.36 -18.54
C LEU A 191 22.30 -13.52 -18.03
N MET A 192 22.53 -13.57 -16.72
CA MET A 192 23.22 -14.64 -16.00
C MET A 192 24.50 -15.19 -16.67
N GLY A 193 25.65 -14.71 -16.18
CA GLY A 193 26.98 -15.10 -16.68
C GLY A 193 27.23 -16.62 -16.77
N GLY A 194 28.33 -17.00 -17.44
CA GLY A 194 28.67 -18.39 -17.79
C GLY A 194 28.69 -19.39 -16.61
N ASP A 195 28.88 -18.91 -15.38
CA ASP A 195 28.85 -19.74 -14.18
C ASP A 195 27.42 -20.17 -13.80
N PHE A 196 26.39 -19.32 -13.97
CA PHE A 196 24.99 -19.74 -13.81
C PHE A 196 24.61 -20.78 -14.87
N LEU A 197 24.98 -20.55 -16.13
CA LEU A 197 24.74 -21.50 -17.22
C LEU A 197 25.45 -22.84 -17.01
N SER A 198 26.49 -22.89 -16.15
CA SER A 198 27.25 -24.09 -15.82
C SER A 198 26.59 -24.97 -14.74
N LEU A 199 25.65 -24.43 -13.95
CA LEU A 199 24.86 -25.23 -13.00
C LEU A 199 24.01 -26.27 -13.75
N PRO A 200 23.76 -27.45 -13.20
CA PRO A 200 22.75 -28.38 -13.72
C PRO A 200 21.40 -27.67 -13.97
N MET A 201 20.63 -28.10 -14.97
CA MET A 201 19.36 -27.44 -15.34
C MET A 201 18.39 -27.33 -14.16
N GLU A 202 18.33 -28.36 -13.32
CA GLU A 202 17.48 -28.38 -12.12
C GLU A 202 17.94 -27.36 -11.09
N ASP A 203 19.26 -27.22 -10.87
CA ASP A 203 19.83 -26.24 -9.96
C ASP A 203 19.66 -24.80 -10.50
N ARG A 204 19.73 -24.60 -11.82
CA ARG A 204 19.42 -23.31 -12.47
C ARG A 204 17.96 -22.92 -12.30
N LEU A 205 17.04 -23.87 -12.46
CA LEU A 205 15.61 -23.64 -12.29
C LEU A 205 15.27 -23.38 -10.82
N ARG A 206 15.84 -24.15 -9.89
CA ARG A 206 15.72 -23.88 -8.45
C ARG A 206 16.28 -22.51 -8.09
N THR A 207 17.45 -22.15 -8.60
CA THR A 207 18.07 -20.81 -8.45
C THR A 207 17.14 -19.72 -9.00
N LEU A 208 16.65 -19.83 -10.22
CA LEU A 208 15.73 -18.84 -10.81
C LEU A 208 14.41 -18.68 -10.03
N ILE A 209 13.84 -19.79 -9.55
CA ILE A 209 12.62 -19.80 -8.72
C ILE A 209 12.92 -19.22 -7.32
N LEU A 210 14.13 -19.44 -6.81
CA LEU A 210 14.61 -19.03 -5.49
C LEU A 210 14.92 -17.55 -5.36
N TYR A 211 15.40 -16.93 -6.43
CA TYR A 211 15.93 -15.57 -6.38
C TYR A 211 14.94 -14.51 -6.86
N ASN A 212 13.83 -14.92 -7.46
CA ASN A 212 12.79 -13.99 -7.85
C ASN A 212 11.59 -14.12 -6.91
N ALA A 213 11.49 -13.31 -5.85
CA ALA A 213 10.23 -13.10 -5.15
C ALA A 213 9.37 -12.12 -5.97
N ASP A 214 9.08 -12.49 -7.22
CA ASP A 214 8.42 -11.64 -8.22
C ASP A 214 7.07 -11.17 -7.69
N ALA A 215 6.35 -12.07 -6.99
CA ALA A 215 5.10 -11.74 -6.33
C ALA A 215 5.22 -10.66 -5.25
N VAL A 216 6.38 -10.56 -4.60
CA VAL A 216 6.67 -9.49 -3.64
C VAL A 216 7.04 -8.21 -4.37
N VAL A 217 7.89 -8.29 -5.39
CA VAL A 217 8.39 -7.11 -6.12
C VAL A 217 7.28 -6.49 -6.99
N GLU A 218 6.68 -7.26 -7.92
CA GLU A 218 5.58 -6.80 -8.78
C GLU A 218 4.30 -6.57 -8.00
N GLY A 219 3.95 -7.50 -7.11
CA GLY A 219 2.74 -7.38 -6.28
C GLY A 219 2.87 -6.24 -5.26
N GLY A 220 4.06 -6.02 -4.71
CA GLY A 220 4.34 -4.93 -3.79
C GLY A 220 4.31 -3.58 -4.48
N SER A 221 4.99 -3.42 -5.63
CA SER A 221 4.95 -2.19 -6.42
C SER A 221 3.52 -1.78 -6.78
N GLU A 222 2.67 -2.75 -7.12
CA GLU A 222 1.27 -2.51 -7.38
C GLU A 222 0.46 -2.20 -6.10
N LEU A 223 0.69 -2.92 -5.00
CA LEU A 223 0.01 -2.69 -3.73
C LEU A 223 0.35 -1.32 -3.13
N TYR A 224 1.61 -0.90 -3.16
CA TYR A 224 2.02 0.43 -2.70
C TYR A 224 1.49 1.53 -3.61
N THR A 225 1.42 1.28 -4.93
CA THR A 225 0.71 2.19 -5.84
C THR A 225 -0.75 2.35 -5.44
N ALA A 226 -1.42 1.24 -5.07
CA ALA A 226 -2.78 1.27 -4.55
C ALA A 226 -2.90 2.04 -3.23
N LYS A 227 -2.00 1.80 -2.27
CA LYS A 227 -2.07 2.43 -0.94
C LYS A 227 -1.87 3.95 -1.00
N TYR A 228 -0.99 4.43 -1.88
CA TYR A 228 -0.59 5.85 -1.88
C TYR A 228 -1.23 6.69 -3.00
N PHE A 229 -1.56 6.11 -4.15
CA PHE A 229 -1.92 6.91 -5.34
C PHE A 229 -3.28 6.57 -5.92
N SER A 230 -3.55 5.28 -6.15
CA SER A 230 -4.71 4.88 -6.93
C SER A 230 -5.88 4.39 -6.09
N SER A 231 -5.69 4.01 -4.82
CA SER A 231 -6.71 3.36 -3.97
C SER A 231 -7.32 2.11 -4.64
N GLY A 232 -6.53 1.42 -5.47
CA GLY A 232 -6.94 0.18 -6.14
C GLY A 232 -5.79 -0.46 -6.92
N VAL A 233 -5.92 -1.77 -7.11
CA VAL A 233 -4.95 -2.64 -7.80
C VAL A 233 -5.44 -2.92 -9.22
N ARG A 234 -4.61 -2.70 -10.24
CA ARG A 234 -4.89 -2.96 -11.67
C ARG A 234 -4.31 -4.26 -12.17
N SER A 235 -3.16 -4.65 -11.63
CA SER A 235 -2.40 -5.82 -12.06
C SER A 235 -2.13 -6.73 -10.87
N TYR A 236 -1.70 -7.97 -11.12
CA TYR A 236 -1.18 -8.85 -10.07
C TYR A 236 -2.11 -9.03 -8.85
N PHE A 237 -3.43 -8.96 -9.03
CA PHE A 237 -4.46 -8.99 -7.96
C PHE A 237 -4.24 -10.06 -6.90
N LYS A 238 -3.84 -11.27 -7.33
CA LYS A 238 -3.59 -12.39 -6.42
C LYS A 238 -2.33 -12.18 -5.59
N ALA A 239 -1.24 -11.70 -6.19
CA ALA A 239 -0.03 -11.34 -5.46
C ALA A 239 -0.32 -10.22 -4.44
N CYS A 240 -1.04 -9.18 -4.85
CA CYS A 240 -1.47 -8.10 -3.95
C CYS A 240 -2.37 -8.61 -2.81
N SER A 241 -3.22 -9.62 -3.08
CA SER A 241 -4.12 -10.20 -2.07
C SER A 241 -3.33 -11.04 -1.06
N VAL A 242 -2.32 -11.78 -1.52
CA VAL A 242 -1.38 -12.47 -0.63
C VAL A 242 -0.64 -11.46 0.25
N LEU A 243 -0.11 -10.38 -0.31
CA LEU A 243 0.59 -9.35 0.46
C LEU A 243 -0.33 -8.62 1.46
N THR A 244 -1.57 -8.36 1.09
CA THR A 244 -2.59 -7.84 2.02
C THR A 244 -2.88 -8.84 3.14
N GLY A 245 -2.89 -10.13 2.83
CA GLY A 245 -2.95 -11.21 3.83
C GLY A 245 -1.76 -11.19 4.78
N VAL A 246 -0.54 -11.01 4.26
CA VAL A 246 0.68 -10.87 5.09
C VAL A 246 0.57 -9.64 6.00
N GLU A 247 0.16 -8.49 5.48
CA GLU A 247 -0.09 -7.28 6.28
C GLU A 247 -1.16 -7.50 7.35
N TYR A 248 -2.23 -8.21 7.02
CA TYR A 248 -3.29 -8.51 7.97
C TYR A 248 -2.82 -9.43 9.12
N ILE A 249 -2.03 -10.46 8.80
CA ILE A 249 -1.56 -11.45 9.76
C ILE A 249 -0.45 -10.88 10.66
N PHE A 250 0.53 -10.19 10.06
CA PHE A 250 1.76 -9.79 10.73
C PHE A 250 1.89 -8.28 10.98
N GLY A 251 1.00 -7.47 10.41
CA GLY A 251 1.02 -6.01 10.50
C GLY A 251 1.80 -5.32 9.37
N THR A 252 1.56 -4.02 9.21
CA THR A 252 2.20 -3.16 8.18
C THR A 252 3.73 -3.20 8.27
N GLU A 253 4.31 -3.14 9.48
CA GLU A 253 5.77 -3.22 9.67
C GLU A 253 6.40 -4.46 9.00
N LYS A 254 5.70 -5.62 9.00
CA LYS A 254 6.22 -6.84 8.35
C LYS A 254 6.04 -6.81 6.84
N LEU A 255 4.97 -6.19 6.33
CA LEU A 255 4.81 -5.98 4.89
C LEU A 255 5.89 -5.03 4.37
N ASP A 256 6.17 -3.95 5.10
CA ASP A 256 7.20 -2.97 4.78
C ASP A 256 8.58 -3.64 4.75
N GLU A 257 8.89 -4.47 5.76
CA GLU A 257 10.13 -5.26 5.78
C GLU A 257 10.20 -6.25 4.62
N LEU A 258 9.09 -6.90 4.26
CA LEU A 258 9.09 -7.83 3.13
C LEU A 258 9.34 -7.12 1.79
N PHE A 259 8.77 -5.93 1.60
CA PHE A 259 8.90 -5.19 0.35
C PHE A 259 10.23 -4.42 0.26
N PHE A 260 10.51 -3.50 1.19
CA PHE A 260 11.67 -2.59 1.13
C PHE A 260 13.00 -3.19 1.60
N SER A 261 13.01 -4.46 2.02
CA SER A 261 14.25 -5.14 2.40
C SER A 261 15.11 -5.41 1.16
N PRO A 262 16.44 -5.22 1.24
CA PRO A 262 17.33 -5.65 0.18
C PRO A 262 17.28 -7.15 -0.10
N ASP A 263 16.76 -7.98 0.80
CA ASP A 263 16.57 -9.41 0.57
C ASP A 263 15.14 -9.86 0.93
N SER A 264 14.16 -9.48 0.12
CA SER A 264 12.77 -9.91 0.24
C SER A 264 12.61 -11.44 0.25
N ASN A 265 13.51 -12.18 -0.43
CA ASN A 265 13.52 -13.64 -0.41
C ASN A 265 13.85 -14.17 0.98
N ALA A 266 14.83 -13.59 1.68
CA ALA A 266 15.16 -13.98 3.04
C ALA A 266 14.00 -13.74 4.01
N VAL A 267 13.31 -12.60 3.89
CA VAL A 267 12.13 -12.29 4.71
C VAL A 267 10.99 -13.26 4.41
N LEU A 268 10.72 -13.56 3.13
CA LEU A 268 9.72 -14.56 2.73
C LEU A 268 10.06 -15.97 3.24
N ALA A 269 11.34 -16.35 3.18
CA ALA A 269 11.83 -17.61 3.70
C ALA A 269 11.66 -17.69 5.23
N GLU A 270 11.92 -16.59 5.96
CA GLU A 270 11.67 -16.53 7.40
C GLU A 270 10.20 -16.81 7.74
N LEU A 271 9.27 -16.17 7.02
CA LEU A 271 7.83 -16.36 7.23
C LEU A 271 7.41 -17.82 6.98
N LEU A 272 7.77 -18.37 5.82
CA LEU A 272 7.31 -19.70 5.40
C LEU A 272 7.99 -20.84 6.17
N LEU A 273 9.32 -20.77 6.33
CA LEU A 273 10.06 -21.77 7.11
C LEU A 273 9.71 -21.66 8.60
N GLY A 274 9.46 -20.45 9.11
CA GLY A 274 8.96 -20.20 10.46
C GLY A 274 7.61 -20.87 10.71
N ALA A 275 6.71 -20.80 9.73
CA ALA A 275 5.43 -21.53 9.72
C ALA A 275 5.56 -23.06 9.61
N GLY A 276 6.78 -23.59 9.54
CA GLY A 276 7.07 -25.02 9.56
C GLY A 276 7.15 -25.67 8.17
N TYR A 277 7.29 -24.87 7.11
CA TYR A 277 7.52 -25.41 5.77
C TYR A 277 8.87 -26.15 5.72
N SER A 278 8.90 -27.29 5.05
CA SER A 278 10.17 -27.87 4.60
C SER A 278 10.74 -27.03 3.46
N GLU A 279 12.02 -27.20 3.17
CA GLU A 279 12.68 -26.52 2.05
C GLU A 279 11.96 -26.77 0.70
N ASP A 280 11.57 -28.02 0.41
CA ASP A 280 10.82 -28.36 -0.80
C ASP A 280 9.44 -27.68 -0.83
N ARG A 281 8.76 -27.58 0.32
CA ARG A 281 7.44 -26.92 0.42
C ARG A 281 7.59 -25.41 0.25
N TYR A 282 8.65 -24.82 0.78
CA TYR A 282 8.99 -23.42 0.57
C TYR A 282 9.19 -23.11 -0.92
N TYR A 283 9.96 -23.92 -1.64
CA TYR A 283 10.16 -23.73 -3.09
C TYR A 283 8.85 -23.85 -3.88
N ALA A 284 7.98 -24.79 -3.52
CA ALA A 284 6.67 -24.92 -4.15
C ALA A 284 5.76 -23.70 -3.87
N ALA A 285 5.85 -23.11 -2.67
CA ALA A 285 5.14 -21.90 -2.31
C ALA A 285 5.63 -20.70 -3.12
N VAL A 286 6.94 -20.45 -3.18
CA VAL A 286 7.51 -19.33 -3.96
C VAL A 286 7.18 -19.48 -5.45
N ALA A 287 7.29 -20.70 -5.99
CA ALA A 287 6.89 -20.97 -7.38
C ALA A 287 5.40 -20.69 -7.64
N SER A 288 4.53 -21.00 -6.68
CA SER A 288 3.10 -20.69 -6.75
C SER A 288 2.86 -19.18 -6.76
N LEU A 289 3.49 -18.45 -5.84
CA LEU A 289 3.34 -17.01 -5.75
C LEU A 289 3.79 -16.30 -7.04
N ASN A 290 4.95 -16.67 -7.58
CA ASN A 290 5.45 -16.13 -8.85
C ASN A 290 4.59 -16.51 -10.06
N TRP A 291 3.80 -17.58 -9.98
CA TRP A 291 2.88 -17.88 -11.06
C TRP A 291 1.86 -16.75 -11.26
N PHE A 292 1.48 -16.05 -10.19
CA PHE A 292 0.50 -14.97 -10.22
C PHE A 292 1.01 -13.65 -10.79
N THR A 293 2.31 -13.54 -11.04
CA THR A 293 2.91 -12.41 -11.78
C THR A 293 3.11 -12.72 -13.25
N THR A 294 2.94 -13.98 -13.68
CA THR A 294 3.02 -14.36 -15.08
C THR A 294 1.71 -14.07 -15.84
N PRO A 295 1.77 -13.80 -17.16
CA PRO A 295 0.57 -13.56 -17.97
C PRO A 295 -0.44 -14.71 -17.85
N ARG A 296 -1.73 -14.36 -17.67
CA ARG A 296 -2.92 -15.21 -17.35
C ARG A 296 -3.26 -16.35 -18.34
N THR A 297 -2.30 -16.98 -19.00
CA THR A 297 -2.50 -17.88 -20.14
C THR A 297 -2.27 -19.36 -19.84
N SER A 298 -1.87 -19.72 -18.62
CA SER A 298 -1.58 -21.10 -18.24
C SER A 298 -2.21 -21.49 -16.91
N TYR A 299 -2.81 -22.69 -16.87
CA TYR A 299 -3.24 -23.34 -15.63
C TYR A 299 -2.02 -23.55 -14.74
N MET A 300 -2.15 -23.18 -13.46
CA MET A 300 -1.10 -23.44 -12.47
C MET A 300 -0.78 -24.95 -12.45
N PRO A 301 0.49 -25.38 -12.43
CA PRO A 301 0.83 -26.80 -12.34
C PRO A 301 0.28 -27.45 -11.07
N ASP A 302 -0.30 -28.65 -11.15
CA ASP A 302 -1.03 -29.33 -10.05
C ASP A 302 -0.19 -29.57 -8.78
N ASP A 303 1.13 -29.55 -8.89
CA ASP A 303 2.09 -29.80 -7.80
C ASP A 303 2.45 -28.55 -6.99
N LEU A 304 1.97 -27.36 -7.39
CA LEU A 304 2.15 -26.13 -6.62
C LEU A 304 1.11 -25.98 -5.49
N ILE A 305 1.50 -25.27 -4.44
CA ILE A 305 0.65 -25.01 -3.26
C ILE A 305 -0.36 -23.91 -3.60
N ALA A 306 -1.62 -24.05 -3.19
CA ALA A 306 -2.61 -22.99 -3.39
C ALA A 306 -2.25 -21.74 -2.55
N PRO A 307 -2.40 -20.51 -3.07
CA PRO A 307 -2.09 -19.30 -2.30
C PRO A 307 -2.96 -19.16 -1.04
N GLU A 308 -4.19 -19.69 -1.07
CA GLU A 308 -5.07 -19.75 0.09
C GLU A 308 -4.45 -20.59 1.20
N ASP A 309 -3.84 -21.74 0.87
CA ASP A 309 -3.19 -22.62 1.86
C ASP A 309 -1.93 -21.95 2.45
N ILE A 310 -1.19 -21.19 1.64
CA ILE A 310 -0.04 -20.40 2.11
C ILE A 310 -0.49 -19.39 3.17
N LEU A 311 -1.54 -18.61 2.89
CA LEU A 311 -2.06 -17.64 3.84
C LEU A 311 -2.65 -18.30 5.09
N ILE A 312 -3.38 -19.41 4.93
CA ILE A 312 -3.96 -20.15 6.06
C ILE A 312 -2.86 -20.68 6.96
N ASP A 313 -1.80 -21.27 6.41
CA ASP A 313 -0.67 -21.76 7.21
C ASP A 313 0.02 -20.63 7.98
N LEU A 314 0.24 -19.47 7.35
CA LEU A 314 0.80 -18.29 7.99
C LEU A 314 -0.13 -17.77 9.11
N TYR A 315 -1.44 -17.71 8.85
CA TYR A 315 -2.43 -17.30 9.84
C TYR A 315 -2.43 -18.27 11.03
N GLU A 316 -2.48 -19.58 10.78
CA GLU A 316 -2.52 -20.58 11.85
C GLU A 316 -1.25 -20.56 12.70
N HIS A 317 -0.10 -20.25 12.10
CA HIS A 317 1.16 -20.07 12.80
C HIS A 317 1.13 -18.87 13.75
N GLU A 318 0.71 -17.70 13.26
CA GLU A 318 0.81 -16.43 14.01
C GLU A 318 -0.39 -16.19 14.94
N LEU A 319 -1.61 -16.43 14.45
CA LEU A 319 -2.88 -16.07 15.09
C LEU A 319 -3.67 -17.30 15.61
N GLY A 320 -3.25 -18.51 15.24
CA GLY A 320 -3.88 -19.78 15.64
C GLY A 320 -5.00 -20.24 14.71
N SER A 321 -5.65 -21.36 15.03
CA SER A 321 -6.58 -22.07 14.12
C SER A 321 -7.96 -21.42 13.89
N GLY A 322 -8.14 -20.16 14.31
CA GLY A 322 -9.43 -19.46 14.30
C GLY A 322 -9.82 -18.80 12.98
N TRP A 323 -9.07 -19.02 11.89
CA TRP A 323 -9.23 -18.29 10.63
C TRP A 323 -10.63 -18.40 10.01
N LYS A 324 -11.32 -19.53 10.19
CA LYS A 324 -12.70 -19.73 9.71
C LYS A 324 -13.75 -18.90 10.45
N GLN A 325 -13.37 -18.22 11.52
CA GLN A 325 -14.23 -17.31 12.28
C GLN A 325 -13.77 -15.86 12.13
N ASP A 326 -12.71 -15.60 11.38
CA ASP A 326 -12.22 -14.26 11.10
C ASP A 326 -12.80 -13.78 9.76
N PRO A 327 -13.82 -12.91 9.80
CA PRO A 327 -14.51 -12.52 8.58
C PRO A 327 -13.66 -11.60 7.69
N ARG A 328 -12.66 -10.87 8.24
CA ARG A 328 -11.73 -10.06 7.44
C ARG A 328 -10.77 -10.95 6.67
N PHE A 329 -10.18 -11.93 7.37
CA PHE A 329 -9.30 -12.89 6.72
C PHE A 329 -10.03 -13.75 5.68
N ILE A 330 -11.27 -14.16 5.96
CA ILE A 330 -12.13 -14.84 4.98
C ILE A 330 -12.32 -13.98 3.72
N TYR A 331 -12.47 -12.67 3.86
CA TYR A 331 -12.58 -11.77 2.70
C TYR A 331 -11.28 -11.72 1.87
N ILE A 332 -10.11 -11.73 2.53
CA ILE A 332 -8.82 -11.82 1.85
C ILE A 332 -8.69 -13.14 1.09
N LEU A 333 -9.05 -14.27 1.71
CA LEU A 333 -9.06 -15.56 1.01
C LEU A 333 -10.02 -15.55 -0.18
N LYS A 334 -11.17 -14.90 -0.04
CA LYS A 334 -12.16 -14.78 -1.10
C LYS A 334 -11.64 -14.00 -2.32
N SER A 335 -10.73 -13.03 -2.13
CA SER A 335 -10.17 -12.27 -3.26
C SER A 335 -9.10 -13.03 -4.04
N LEU A 336 -8.60 -14.15 -3.51
CA LEU A 336 -7.67 -15.04 -4.22
C LEU A 336 -8.36 -15.91 -5.25
N SER A 337 -9.68 -16.06 -5.16
CA SER A 337 -10.47 -16.92 -6.01
C SER A 337 -11.43 -16.12 -6.89
N ASP A 338 -11.43 -16.37 -8.20
CA ASP A 338 -12.23 -15.65 -9.19
C ASP A 338 -13.28 -16.59 -9.80
N VAL A 339 -14.46 -16.07 -10.12
CA VAL A 339 -15.55 -16.78 -10.84
C VAL A 339 -15.04 -17.39 -12.15
N ALA A 340 -14.03 -16.76 -12.77
CA ALA A 340 -13.41 -17.24 -13.99
C ALA A 340 -12.34 -18.33 -13.77
N TRP A 341 -11.82 -18.49 -12.55
CA TRP A 341 -10.70 -19.37 -12.21
C TRP A 341 -10.87 -19.93 -10.78
N PRO A 342 -11.53 -21.11 -10.63
CA PRO A 342 -11.79 -21.74 -9.34
C PRO A 342 -10.53 -22.40 -8.77
N ASP A 343 -9.45 -21.63 -8.59
CA ASP A 343 -8.17 -22.13 -8.10
C ASP A 343 -8.28 -22.70 -6.67
N HIS A 344 -9.31 -22.28 -5.92
CA HIS A 344 -9.68 -22.84 -4.62
C HIS A 344 -9.87 -24.36 -4.64
N GLU A 345 -10.24 -24.97 -5.77
CA GLU A 345 -10.44 -26.42 -5.89
C GLU A 345 -9.17 -27.21 -5.55
N ARG A 346 -8.00 -26.55 -5.67
CA ARG A 346 -6.70 -27.14 -5.37
C ARG A 346 -6.32 -27.05 -3.90
N SER A 347 -6.94 -26.14 -3.16
CA SER A 347 -6.65 -25.96 -1.74
C SER A 347 -7.09 -27.19 -0.95
N GLU A 348 -6.32 -27.53 0.09
CA GLU A 348 -6.71 -28.53 1.09
C GLU A 348 -8.01 -28.15 1.82
N HIS A 349 -8.40 -26.88 1.72
CA HIS A 349 -9.61 -26.29 2.29
C HIS A 349 -10.69 -25.95 1.25
N SER A 350 -10.60 -26.49 0.03
CA SER A 350 -11.57 -26.30 -1.06
C SER A 350 -13.04 -26.41 -0.64
N ASP A 351 -13.36 -27.38 0.22
CA ASP A 351 -14.72 -27.57 0.76
C ASP A 351 -15.27 -26.38 1.54
N PHE A 352 -14.41 -25.61 2.20
CA PHE A 352 -14.80 -24.37 2.88
C PHE A 352 -14.78 -23.19 1.91
N LEU A 353 -13.74 -23.10 1.07
CA LEU A 353 -13.53 -21.97 0.17
C LEU A 353 -14.66 -21.83 -0.86
N LYS A 354 -15.17 -22.95 -1.40
CA LYS A 354 -16.31 -22.93 -2.34
C LYS A 354 -17.57 -22.25 -1.78
N ASP A 355 -17.74 -22.24 -0.46
CA ASP A 355 -18.93 -21.69 0.20
C ASP A 355 -18.81 -20.17 0.47
N ILE A 356 -17.61 -19.59 0.39
CA ILE A 356 -17.38 -18.15 0.63
C ILE A 356 -17.24 -17.33 -0.66
N GLU A 357 -17.06 -17.98 -1.81
CA GLU A 357 -16.86 -17.33 -3.12
C GLU A 357 -18.10 -16.61 -3.69
N PHE A 358 -17.84 -15.68 -4.62
CA PHE A 358 -18.85 -15.17 -5.53
C PHE A 358 -19.16 -16.21 -6.62
N ASN A 359 -19.90 -17.25 -6.25
CA ASN A 359 -20.27 -18.34 -7.16
C ASN A 359 -21.17 -17.91 -8.33
N THR A 360 -21.83 -16.75 -8.25
CA THR A 360 -22.68 -16.22 -9.32
C THR A 360 -22.47 -14.72 -9.56
N ARG A 361 -22.73 -14.29 -10.80
CA ARG A 361 -22.77 -12.85 -11.16
C ARG A 361 -23.82 -12.07 -10.35
N GLU A 362 -24.88 -12.74 -9.91
CA GLU A 362 -25.92 -12.14 -9.06
C GLU A 362 -25.37 -11.85 -7.65
N GLN A 363 -24.66 -12.80 -7.03
CA GLN A 363 -24.01 -12.59 -5.73
C GLN A 363 -22.98 -11.44 -5.79
N TYR A 364 -22.22 -11.38 -6.89
CA TYR A 364 -21.29 -10.28 -7.15
C TYR A 364 -22.01 -8.93 -7.28
N ALA A 365 -23.07 -8.86 -8.08
CA ALA A 365 -23.85 -7.63 -8.27
C ALA A 365 -24.56 -7.17 -6.99
N ASP A 366 -25.08 -8.10 -6.20
CA ASP A 366 -25.69 -7.80 -4.90
C ASP A 366 -24.66 -7.23 -3.92
N PHE A 367 -23.45 -7.79 -3.90
CA PHE A 367 -22.34 -7.28 -3.10
C PHE A 367 -21.95 -5.85 -3.51
N LEU A 368 -21.76 -5.60 -4.81
CA LEU A 368 -21.45 -4.25 -5.30
C LEU A 368 -22.59 -3.25 -5.01
N SER A 369 -23.84 -3.68 -5.14
CA SER A 369 -25.00 -2.82 -4.82
C SER A 369 -25.01 -2.40 -3.35
N LYS A 370 -24.58 -3.28 -2.43
CA LYS A 370 -24.39 -2.94 -1.02
C LYS A 370 -23.19 -2.01 -0.83
N LEU A 371 -22.06 -2.32 -1.48
CA LEU A 371 -20.83 -1.55 -1.36
C LEU A 371 -21.06 -0.08 -1.72
N TYR A 372 -21.94 0.19 -2.68
CA TYR A 372 -22.20 1.54 -3.18
C TYR A 372 -23.51 2.16 -2.70
N SER A 373 -24.21 1.58 -1.72
CA SER A 373 -25.57 2.01 -1.38
C SER A 373 -25.69 3.46 -0.95
N ASP A 374 -24.61 4.02 -0.40
CA ASP A 374 -24.56 5.34 0.21
C ASP A 374 -23.86 6.38 -0.68
N LEU A 375 -23.38 5.98 -1.86
CA LEU A 375 -22.72 6.89 -2.79
C LEU A 375 -23.75 7.82 -3.47
N PRO A 376 -23.40 9.09 -3.69
CA PRO A 376 -24.29 10.05 -4.36
C PRO A 376 -24.38 9.85 -5.88
N PHE A 377 -23.63 8.89 -6.43
CA PHE A 377 -23.63 8.51 -7.84
C PHE A 377 -23.69 6.99 -7.97
N MET A 378 -24.05 6.50 -9.16
CA MET A 378 -24.08 5.07 -9.48
C MET A 378 -22.78 4.71 -10.21
N PRO A 379 -21.81 4.06 -9.55
CA PRO A 379 -20.63 3.56 -10.24
C PRO A 379 -21.00 2.40 -11.18
N ASP A 380 -20.38 2.38 -12.35
CA ASP A 380 -20.33 1.24 -13.25
C ASP A 380 -19.01 0.49 -13.01
N PRO A 381 -19.03 -0.60 -12.20
CA PRO A 381 -17.83 -1.32 -11.83
C PRO A 381 -17.20 -1.98 -13.07
N MET A 382 -15.89 -1.77 -13.23
CA MET A 382 -15.11 -2.52 -14.21
C MET A 382 -15.10 -4.01 -13.82
N PHE A 383 -14.84 -4.90 -14.77
CA PHE A 383 -14.97 -6.36 -14.58
C PHE A 383 -13.92 -6.98 -13.65
N ASP A 384 -13.17 -6.16 -12.91
CA ASP A 384 -12.14 -6.58 -11.97
C ASP A 384 -12.75 -6.94 -10.61
N PRO A 385 -12.30 -8.03 -9.96
CA PRO A 385 -12.83 -8.45 -8.68
C PRO A 385 -12.52 -7.40 -7.58
N PRO A 386 -13.42 -7.18 -6.61
CA PRO A 386 -13.17 -6.36 -5.44
C PRO A 386 -11.92 -6.85 -4.73
N PHE A 387 -11.05 -5.90 -4.42
CA PHE A 387 -9.76 -6.17 -3.85
C PHE A 387 -9.69 -5.64 -2.42
N PRO A 388 -9.35 -6.47 -1.42
CA PRO A 388 -9.11 -5.98 -0.07
C PRO A 388 -7.76 -5.27 -0.02
N VAL A 389 -7.71 -4.12 0.63
CA VAL A 389 -6.48 -3.37 0.90
C VAL A 389 -6.54 -2.78 2.31
N ILE A 390 -5.39 -2.60 2.95
CA ILE A 390 -5.30 -1.89 4.21
C ILE A 390 -4.65 -0.52 3.93
N ILE A 391 -5.42 0.56 4.09
CA ILE A 391 -4.97 1.95 3.88
C ILE A 391 -5.06 2.65 5.24
N ASP A 392 -3.95 3.20 5.72
CA ASP A 392 -3.87 3.87 7.04
C ASP A 392 -4.44 3.02 8.19
N GLY A 393 -4.18 1.72 8.15
CA GLY A 393 -4.69 0.74 9.14
C GLY A 393 -6.17 0.40 9.01
N ARG A 394 -6.85 0.86 7.96
CA ARG A 394 -8.28 0.61 7.71
C ARG A 394 -8.46 -0.42 6.60
N PHE A 395 -9.22 -1.47 6.91
CA PHE A 395 -9.57 -2.49 5.94
C PHE A 395 -10.61 -1.94 4.96
N SER A 396 -10.20 -1.81 3.71
CA SER A 396 -11.01 -1.27 2.62
C SER A 396 -11.19 -2.31 1.53
N ILE A 397 -12.32 -2.21 0.84
CA ILE A 397 -12.61 -2.99 -0.36
C ILE A 397 -12.58 -2.03 -1.53
N CYS A 398 -11.65 -2.26 -2.44
CA CYS A 398 -11.39 -1.43 -3.60
C CYS A 398 -12.05 -2.00 -4.84
N VAL A 399 -12.65 -1.11 -5.63
CA VAL A 399 -13.19 -1.46 -6.94
C VAL A 399 -12.90 -0.34 -7.93
N TYR A 400 -12.51 -0.71 -9.14
CA TYR A 400 -12.43 0.20 -10.27
C TYR A 400 -13.83 0.46 -10.83
N ALA A 401 -14.16 1.72 -11.06
CA ALA A 401 -15.46 2.09 -11.57
C ALA A 401 -15.40 3.33 -12.46
N ASP A 402 -16.33 3.38 -13.40
CA ASP A 402 -16.67 4.57 -14.14
C ASP A 402 -17.91 5.22 -13.51
N TRP A 403 -17.96 6.55 -13.43
CA TRP A 403 -19.18 7.25 -13.04
C TRP A 403 -19.34 8.56 -13.81
N THR A 404 -20.49 9.22 -13.68
CA THR A 404 -20.70 10.56 -14.23
C THR A 404 -20.58 11.57 -13.10
N ASP A 405 -19.67 12.54 -13.23
CA ASP A 405 -19.58 13.67 -12.33
C ASP A 405 -20.82 14.56 -12.50
N SER A 406 -21.51 14.82 -11.39
CA SER A 406 -22.78 15.55 -11.41
C SER A 406 -22.64 17.05 -11.69
N ASP A 407 -21.46 17.62 -11.44
CA ASP A 407 -21.17 19.04 -11.60
C ASP A 407 -20.71 19.35 -13.03
N THR A 408 -19.95 18.45 -13.65
CA THR A 408 -19.39 18.64 -15.00
C THR A 408 -20.11 17.86 -16.10
N ASP A 409 -20.96 16.88 -15.76
CA ASP A 409 -21.61 15.94 -16.69
C ASP A 409 -20.58 15.15 -17.53
N SER A 410 -19.36 14.97 -17.00
CA SER A 410 -18.29 14.20 -17.64
C SER A 410 -18.18 12.79 -17.05
N ALA A 411 -17.80 11.83 -17.90
CA ALA A 411 -17.36 10.53 -17.42
C ALA A 411 -16.07 10.69 -16.61
N VAL A 412 -16.02 10.06 -15.45
CA VAL A 412 -14.85 9.97 -14.58
C VAL A 412 -14.51 8.50 -14.43
N ARG A 413 -13.23 8.19 -14.58
CA ARG A 413 -12.69 6.87 -14.24
C ARG A 413 -11.96 6.96 -12.93
N GLY A 414 -12.20 5.99 -12.06
CA GLY A 414 -11.57 6.03 -10.76
C GLY A 414 -11.61 4.73 -9.99
N THR A 415 -11.21 4.85 -8.74
CA THR A 415 -11.37 3.79 -7.75
C THR A 415 -12.24 4.26 -6.61
N ILE A 416 -12.92 3.29 -6.00
CA ILE A 416 -13.69 3.47 -4.80
C ILE A 416 -13.14 2.48 -3.79
N ALA A 417 -12.45 2.99 -2.77
CA ALA A 417 -12.03 2.23 -1.62
C ALA A 417 -13.07 2.44 -0.50
N ALA A 418 -13.91 1.44 -0.30
CA ALA A 418 -14.92 1.47 0.76
C ALA A 418 -14.31 0.90 2.05
N GLU A 419 -14.17 1.73 3.08
CA GLU A 419 -13.86 1.25 4.42
C GLU A 419 -15.04 0.39 4.88
N TYR A 420 -14.78 -0.88 5.19
CA TYR A 420 -15.83 -1.87 5.36
C TYR A 420 -15.88 -2.40 6.78
N ASP A 421 -17.04 -2.25 7.43
CA ASP A 421 -17.34 -2.92 8.68
C ASP A 421 -17.81 -4.35 8.38
N ILE A 422 -16.82 -5.24 8.32
CA ILE A 422 -17.02 -6.65 8.02
C ILE A 422 -17.94 -7.35 9.06
N GLU A 423 -17.98 -6.89 10.31
CA GLU A 423 -18.83 -7.49 11.35
C GLU A 423 -20.31 -7.17 11.13
N ASN A 424 -20.60 -5.97 10.61
CA ASN A 424 -21.96 -5.52 10.32
C ASN A 424 -22.37 -5.68 8.84
N ASP A 425 -21.44 -6.13 7.98
CA ASP A 425 -21.62 -6.30 6.53
C ASP A 425 -22.07 -4.99 5.83
N GLU A 426 -21.44 -3.86 6.19
CA GLU A 426 -21.78 -2.54 5.63
C GLU A 426 -20.56 -1.65 5.42
N PRO A 427 -20.56 -0.78 4.38
CA PRO A 427 -19.57 0.27 4.22
C PRO A 427 -19.77 1.35 5.30
N ILE A 428 -18.67 1.86 5.85
CA ILE A 428 -18.69 2.91 6.89
C ILE A 428 -18.01 4.21 6.45
N GLY A 429 -17.31 4.17 5.31
CA GLY A 429 -16.65 5.32 4.72
C GLY A 429 -16.16 5.01 3.32
N TYR A 430 -15.80 6.06 2.57
CA TYR A 430 -15.28 5.93 1.21
C TYR A 430 -14.10 6.86 1.02
N LEU A 431 -13.06 6.34 0.39
CA LEU A 431 -12.06 7.11 -0.33
C LEU A 431 -12.32 6.94 -1.82
N ILE A 432 -12.59 8.06 -2.50
CA ILE A 432 -12.92 8.07 -3.93
C ILE A 432 -11.78 8.79 -4.63
N THR A 433 -11.16 8.09 -5.57
CA THR A 433 -9.98 8.56 -6.26
C THR A 433 -10.32 8.74 -7.74
N ASP A 434 -10.37 10.00 -8.17
CA ASP A 434 -10.46 10.37 -9.58
C ASP A 434 -9.10 10.13 -10.23
N LEU A 435 -9.00 9.03 -10.96
CA LEU A 435 -7.77 8.65 -11.63
C LEU A 435 -7.49 9.59 -12.80
N ASP A 436 -8.50 10.13 -13.47
CA ASP A 436 -8.30 11.15 -14.49
C ASP A 436 -7.65 12.40 -13.87
N ALA A 437 -8.04 12.83 -12.67
CA ALA A 437 -7.41 13.98 -12.00
C ALA A 437 -5.96 13.73 -11.56
N ILE A 438 -5.65 12.52 -11.08
CA ILE A 438 -4.28 12.14 -10.70
C ILE A 438 -3.40 11.97 -11.95
N TYR A 439 -3.97 11.48 -13.04
CA TYR A 439 -3.23 11.09 -14.23
C TYR A 439 -3.24 12.11 -15.37
N ASN A 440 -4.07 13.16 -15.27
CA ASN A 440 -4.04 14.34 -16.14
C ASN A 440 -2.87 15.30 -15.86
N VAL A 441 -1.83 14.86 -15.13
CA VAL A 441 -0.54 15.56 -15.08
C VAL A 441 0.25 15.32 -16.37
N TYR A 442 0.02 14.19 -17.05
CA TYR A 442 0.73 13.82 -18.29
C TYR A 442 0.41 14.68 -19.53
N PRO A 443 -0.84 15.11 -19.81
CA PRO A 443 -1.18 15.93 -20.99
C PRO A 443 -0.50 17.31 -21.00
N VAL A 444 -0.11 17.84 -19.83
CA VAL A 444 0.57 19.14 -19.73
C VAL A 444 2.00 19.09 -20.31
N LEU A 445 2.56 17.89 -20.43
CA LEU A 445 3.95 17.64 -20.85
C LEU A 445 4.17 17.70 -22.36
N HIS A 446 3.08 17.75 -23.14
CA HIS A 446 3.13 17.80 -24.61
C HIS A 446 2.34 18.97 -25.21
N GLY A 447 2.22 20.10 -24.50
CA GLY A 447 1.44 21.24 -24.99
C GLY A 447 1.80 22.63 -24.44
N SER A 448 2.95 23.18 -24.84
CA SER A 448 3.06 24.57 -25.33
C SER A 448 4.24 24.75 -26.28
#